data_AF-A0A3L7R993-F1
#
_entry.id   AF-A0A3L7R993-F1
#
_cell.length_a   1.000
_cell.length_b   1.000
_cell.length_c   1.000
_cell.angle_alpha   90.00
_cell.angle_beta   90.00
_cell.angle_gamma   90.00
#
_symmetry.space_group_name_H-M   'P 1'
#
loop_
_entity.id
_entity.type
_entity.pdbx_description
1 polymer ?
#
loop_
_entity_poly.entity_id
_entity_poly.type
_entity_poly.pdbx_seq_one_letter_code
_entity_poly.pdbx_strand_id
1 'polypeptide(L)'
;MKKLVRRGFTLIEILIVVVILGILAAIVVPNIASSAQDAAFTMARSQLVAVRGQVEMYKLRHSGVVPPASGPEGTDELFVAMTSVDGSWAPLLQREPILPMGFTWNWDGSKLTLDYQGTDATVVADAPTW
;
A
#
# COMPACT_ATOMS: atom_id res chain seq x y z
N MET A 1 48.98 39.37 -27.34
CA MET A 1 47.87 38.74 -26.57
C MET A 1 47.23 37.66 -27.45
N LYS A 2 47.43 36.37 -27.15
CA LYS A 2 46.84 35.26 -27.94
C LYS A 2 45.36 35.11 -27.56
N LYS A 3 44.45 35.43 -28.48
CA LYS A 3 43.01 35.15 -28.30
C LYS A 3 42.79 33.63 -28.40
N LEU A 4 42.32 33.02 -27.31
CA LEU A 4 41.85 31.64 -27.32
C LEU A 4 40.53 31.60 -28.09
N VAL A 5 40.52 30.92 -29.24
CA VAL A 5 39.31 30.70 -30.03
C VAL A 5 38.39 29.77 -29.21
N ARG A 6 37.22 30.28 -28.80
CA ARG A 6 36.18 29.44 -28.20
C ARG A 6 35.62 28.53 -29.29
N ARG A 7 35.84 27.21 -29.16
CA ARG A 7 35.16 26.21 -29.99
C ARG A 7 33.67 26.21 -29.62
N GLY A 8 32.81 26.38 -30.62
CA GLY A 8 31.36 26.26 -30.46
C GLY A 8 30.93 24.79 -30.42
N PHE A 9 29.76 24.54 -29.83
CA PHE A 9 29.11 23.22 -29.84
C PHE A 9 28.83 22.75 -31.27
N THR A 10 29.09 21.48 -31.55
CA THR A 10 28.71 20.88 -32.83
C THR A 10 27.27 20.36 -32.79
N LEU A 11 26.57 20.38 -33.93
CA LEU A 11 25.23 19.80 -34.03
C LEU A 11 25.26 18.29 -33.71
N ILE A 12 26.35 17.61 -34.07
CA ILE A 12 26.51 16.18 -33.82
C ILE A 12 26.67 15.85 -32.33
N GLU A 13 27.31 16.74 -31.55
CA GLU A 13 27.38 16.59 -30.09
C GLU A 13 25.99 16.63 -29.46
N ILE A 14 25.16 17.60 -29.84
CA ILE A 14 23.80 17.68 -29.32
C ILE A 14 22.95 16.51 -29.78
N LEU A 15 23.11 16.05 -31.03
CA LEU A 15 22.42 14.89 -31.58
C LEU A 15 22.70 13.62 -30.75
N ILE A 16 23.97 13.33 -30.47
CA ILE A 16 24.34 12.13 -29.70
C ILE A 16 23.80 12.23 -28.27
N VAL A 17 23.85 13.42 -27.66
CA VAL A 17 23.34 13.62 -26.29
C VAL A 17 21.83 13.36 -26.21
N VAL A 18 21.02 13.90 -27.14
CA VAL A 18 19.56 13.65 -27.10
C VAL A 18 19.20 12.20 -27.40
N VAL A 19 19.98 11.51 -28.23
CA VAL A 19 19.81 10.07 -28.49
C VAL A 19 20.08 9.25 -27.23
N ILE A 20 21.18 9.52 -26.52
CA ILE A 20 21.51 8.83 -25.28
C ILE A 20 20.43 9.12 -24.21
N LEU A 21 19.99 10.37 -24.06
CA LEU A 21 18.92 10.73 -23.13
C LEU A 21 17.59 10.04 -23.48
N GLY A 22 17.26 9.88 -24.77
CA GLY A 22 16.08 9.16 -25.22
C GLY A 22 16.11 7.67 -24.86
N ILE A 23 17.26 7.01 -25.06
CA ILE A 23 17.44 5.59 -24.70
C ILE A 23 17.35 5.39 -23.19
N LEU A 24 18.01 6.23 -22.40
CA LEU A 24 17.98 6.14 -20.94
C LEU A 24 16.57 6.37 -20.38
N ALA A 25 15.84 7.36 -20.90
CA ALA A 25 14.47 7.62 -20.49
C ALA A 25 13.53 6.43 -20.77
N ALA A 26 13.68 5.78 -21.93
CA ALA A 26 12.85 4.63 -22.30
C ALA A 26 13.04 3.41 -21.37
N ILE A 27 14.25 3.21 -20.82
CA ILE A 27 14.55 2.07 -19.94
C ILE A 27 14.17 2.35 -18.48
N VAL A 28 14.36 3.58 -18.00
CA VAL A 28 14.20 3.91 -16.56
C VAL A 28 12.73 4.06 -16.16
N VAL A 29 11.88 4.64 -17.01
CA VAL A 29 10.46 4.91 -16.71
C VAL A 29 9.63 3.67 -16.37
N PRO A 30 9.69 2.54 -17.11
CA PRO A 30 8.80 1.40 -16.84
C PRO A 30 9.08 0.67 -15.51
N ASN A 31 10.28 0.79 -14.94
CA ASN A 31 10.69 -0.02 -13.78
C ASN A 31 10.11 0.51 -12.43
N ILE A 32 9.66 1.77 -12.38
CA ILE A 32 9.21 2.39 -11.13
C ILE A 32 7.78 1.95 -10.75
N ALA A 33 6.93 1.66 -11.74
CA ALA A 33 5.52 1.36 -11.49
C ALA A 33 5.29 -0.01 -10.82
N SER A 34 5.99 -1.06 -11.27
CA SER A 34 5.86 -2.42 -10.70
C SER A 34 6.35 -2.49 -9.25
N SER A 35 7.50 -1.86 -8.97
CA SER A 35 8.08 -1.85 -7.61
C SER A 35 7.17 -1.16 -6.58
N ALA A 36 6.45 -0.12 -7.00
CA ALA A 36 5.49 0.57 -6.13
C ALA A 36 4.27 -0.31 -5.81
N GLN A 37 3.83 -1.10 -6.78
CA GLN A 37 2.71 -2.04 -6.60
C GLN A 37 3.08 -3.18 -5.65
N ASP A 38 4.25 -3.81 -5.82
CA ASP A 38 4.73 -4.87 -4.91
C ASP A 38 4.89 -4.36 -3.47
N ALA A 39 5.36 -3.12 -3.31
CA ALA A 39 5.44 -2.46 -2.01
C ALA A 39 4.04 -2.29 -1.39
N ALA A 40 3.03 -1.91 -2.18
CA ALA A 40 1.65 -1.80 -1.73
C ALA A 40 1.10 -3.15 -1.25
N PHE A 41 1.28 -4.23 -2.01
CA PHE A 41 0.87 -5.58 -1.58
C PHE A 41 1.53 -6.01 -0.26
N THR A 42 2.83 -5.74 -0.14
CA THR A 42 3.59 -6.06 1.08
C THR A 42 3.10 -5.27 2.28
N MET A 43 2.85 -3.96 2.10
CA MET A 43 2.29 -3.10 3.14
C MET A 43 0.89 -3.56 3.57
N ALA A 44 0.00 -3.84 2.61
CA ALA A 44 -1.36 -4.32 2.88
C ALA A 44 -1.35 -5.61 3.69
N ARG A 45 -0.52 -6.59 3.29
CA ARG A 45 -0.34 -7.84 4.03
C ARG A 45 0.20 -7.62 5.44
N SER A 46 1.16 -6.71 5.61
CA SER A 46 1.72 -6.37 6.93
C SER A 46 0.66 -5.78 7.86
N GLN A 47 -0.18 -4.88 7.35
CA GLN A 47 -1.29 -4.32 8.11
C GLN A 47 -2.30 -5.40 8.50
N LEU A 48 -2.67 -6.28 7.57
CA LEU A 48 -3.61 -7.38 7.85
C LEU A 48 -3.15 -8.27 9.00
N VAL A 49 -1.87 -8.67 9.01
CA VAL A 49 -1.31 -9.49 10.10
C VAL A 49 -1.32 -8.72 11.42
N ALA A 50 -0.97 -7.43 11.40
CA ALA A 50 -0.98 -6.61 12.61
C ALA A 50 -2.38 -6.50 13.22
N VAL A 51 -3.41 -6.25 12.40
CA VAL A 51 -4.80 -6.14 12.87
C VAL A 51 -5.35 -7.48 13.33
N ARG A 52 -5.08 -8.58 12.60
CA ARG A 52 -5.46 -9.93 13.05
C ARG A 52 -4.92 -10.24 14.45
N GLY A 53 -3.68 -9.83 14.75
CA GLY A 53 -3.11 -9.95 16.09
C GLY A 53 -3.91 -9.16 17.14
N GLN A 54 -4.37 -7.96 16.80
CA GLN A 54 -5.21 -7.16 17.71
C GLN A 54 -6.62 -7.75 17.88
N VAL A 55 -7.21 -8.34 16.83
CA VAL A 55 -8.49 -9.05 16.92
C VAL A 55 -8.38 -10.25 17.87
N GLU A 56 -7.29 -11.01 17.83
CA GLU A 56 -7.06 -12.08 18.79
C GLU A 56 -6.89 -11.54 20.23
N MET A 57 -6.18 -10.43 20.40
CA MET A 57 -6.10 -9.77 21.71
C MET A 57 -7.45 -9.27 22.22
N TYR A 58 -8.31 -8.74 21.33
CA TYR A 58 -9.67 -8.36 21.66
C TYR A 58 -10.47 -9.56 22.19
N LYS A 59 -10.42 -10.69 21.47
CA LYS A 59 -11.10 -11.92 21.88
C LYS A 59 -10.64 -12.38 23.25
N LEU A 60 -9.34 -12.31 23.54
CA LEU A 60 -8.81 -12.68 24.86
C LEU A 60 -9.35 -11.77 25.98
N ARG A 61 -9.50 -10.46 25.72
CA ARG A 61 -10.04 -9.50 26.69
C ARG A 61 -11.54 -9.65 26.91
N HIS A 62 -12.27 -10.11 25.89
CA HIS A 62 -13.73 -10.22 25.89
C HIS A 62 -14.23 -11.66 26.03
N SER A 63 -13.48 -12.52 26.73
CA SER A 63 -13.90 -13.90 27.01
C SER A 63 -14.27 -14.72 25.77
N GLY A 64 -13.54 -14.53 24.67
CA GLY A 64 -13.74 -15.20 23.39
C GLY A 64 -14.69 -14.48 22.43
N VAL A 65 -15.32 -13.38 22.84
CA VAL A 65 -16.17 -12.56 21.98
C VAL A 65 -15.31 -11.77 21.00
N VAL A 66 -15.65 -11.88 19.72
CA VAL A 66 -15.02 -11.18 18.60
C VAL A 66 -15.55 -9.75 18.48
N PRO A 67 -14.79 -8.83 17.86
CA PRO A 67 -15.35 -7.53 17.49
C PRO A 67 -16.57 -7.71 16.57
N PRO A 68 -17.63 -6.91 16.77
CA PRO A 68 -18.83 -7.01 15.94
C PRO A 68 -18.52 -6.68 14.47
N ALA A 69 -19.24 -7.34 13.57
CA ALA A 69 -19.21 -7.06 12.14
C ALA A 69 -20.44 -6.25 11.73
N SER A 70 -20.22 -5.07 11.16
CA SER A 70 -21.28 -4.14 10.76
C SER A 70 -20.86 -3.27 9.58
N GLY A 71 -21.85 -2.79 8.83
CA GLY A 71 -21.63 -2.05 7.59
C GLY A 71 -21.38 -2.96 6.37
N PRO A 72 -21.19 -2.37 5.17
CA PRO A 72 -21.05 -3.11 3.92
C PRO A 72 -19.82 -4.04 3.87
N GLU A 73 -18.74 -3.63 4.53
CA GLU A 73 -17.47 -4.35 4.62
C GLU A 73 -17.29 -5.04 5.98
N GLY A 74 -18.29 -4.94 6.86
CA GLY A 74 -18.24 -5.46 8.22
C GLY A 74 -17.31 -4.70 9.18
N THR A 75 -16.63 -3.65 8.73
CA THR A 75 -15.52 -3.01 9.46
C THR A 75 -15.94 -1.79 10.29
N ASP A 76 -17.18 -1.30 10.16
CA ASP A 76 -17.65 -0.05 10.79
C ASP A 76 -17.44 -0.07 12.31
N GLU A 77 -17.86 -1.15 12.98
CA GLU A 77 -17.67 -1.30 14.43
C GLU A 77 -16.37 -2.03 14.80
N LEU A 78 -15.73 -2.74 13.86
CA LEU A 78 -14.47 -3.45 14.11
C LEU A 78 -13.40 -2.46 14.63
N PHE A 79 -13.16 -1.38 13.88
CA PHE A 79 -12.11 -0.43 14.25
C PHE A 79 -12.52 0.45 15.42
N VAL A 80 -13.81 0.73 15.59
CA VAL A 80 -14.33 1.41 16.79
C VAL A 80 -14.05 0.59 18.04
N ALA A 81 -14.33 -0.72 18.01
CA ALA A 81 -14.08 -1.62 19.13
C ALA A 81 -12.57 -1.73 19.47
N MET A 82 -11.68 -1.60 18.49
CA MET A 82 -10.23 -1.68 18.73
C MET A 82 -9.57 -0.34 19.08
N THR A 83 -10.14 0.79 18.68
CA THR A 83 -9.60 2.14 18.94
C THR A 83 -10.21 2.83 20.14
N SER A 84 -11.33 2.32 20.66
CA SER A 84 -11.95 2.82 21.88
C SER A 84 -11.30 2.23 23.13
N VAL A 85 -11.45 2.94 24.25
CA VAL A 85 -11.09 2.44 25.57
C VAL A 85 -12.16 1.44 25.99
N ASP A 86 -11.75 0.21 26.27
CA ASP A 86 -12.62 -0.84 26.76
C ASP A 86 -12.40 -1.05 28.26
N GLY A 87 -13.29 -0.46 29.06
CA GLY A 87 -13.24 -0.53 30.52
C GLY A 87 -11.91 -0.02 31.08
N SER A 88 -11.13 -0.93 31.67
CA SER A 88 -9.82 -0.62 32.27
C SER A 88 -8.63 -0.76 31.30
N TRP A 89 -8.87 -1.25 30.09
CA TRP A 89 -7.80 -1.52 29.13
C TRP A 89 -7.60 -0.34 28.19
N ALA A 90 -6.34 -0.03 27.91
CA ALA A 90 -5.99 0.89 26.84
C ALA A 90 -6.43 0.33 25.47
N PRO A 91 -6.71 1.21 24.48
CA PRO A 91 -7.08 0.81 23.13
C PRO A 91 -6.04 -0.15 22.52
N LEU A 92 -6.52 -1.11 21.73
CA LEU A 92 -5.66 -2.06 21.01
C LEU A 92 -4.98 -1.41 19.82
N LEU A 93 -5.65 -0.43 19.20
CA LEU A 93 -5.15 0.38 18.12
C LEU A 93 -5.19 1.85 18.50
N GLN A 94 -4.16 2.60 18.14
CA GLN A 94 -4.14 4.05 18.33
C GLN A 94 -5.00 4.80 17.30
N ARG A 95 -5.16 4.19 16.12
CA ARG A 95 -5.96 4.69 15.00
C ARG A 95 -6.29 3.54 14.06
N GLU A 96 -7.26 3.79 13.19
CA GLU A 96 -7.52 2.91 12.07
C GLU A 96 -6.29 2.80 11.15
N PRO A 97 -5.86 1.57 10.79
CA PRO A 97 -4.76 1.37 9.87
C PRO A 97 -5.15 1.81 8.46
N ILE A 98 -4.26 2.59 7.84
CA ILE A 98 -4.45 3.07 6.48
C ILE A 98 -3.92 2.00 5.52
N LEU A 99 -4.77 1.61 4.58
CA LEU A 99 -4.39 0.71 3.50
C LEU A 99 -3.82 1.48 2.31
N PRO A 100 -2.92 0.84 1.53
CA PRO A 100 -2.55 1.35 0.21
C PRO A 100 -3.77 1.46 -0.71
N MET A 101 -3.69 2.33 -1.72
CA MET A 101 -4.79 2.55 -2.66
C MET A 101 -5.22 1.25 -3.33
N GLY A 102 -6.54 1.07 -3.44
CA GLY A 102 -7.15 -0.11 -4.06
C GLY A 102 -7.35 -1.30 -3.12
N PHE A 103 -6.91 -1.25 -1.86
CA PHE A 103 -7.25 -2.30 -0.89
C PHE A 103 -8.42 -1.85 -0.01
N THR A 104 -9.33 -2.78 0.27
CA THR A 104 -10.43 -2.61 1.23
C THR A 104 -10.37 -3.68 2.30
N TRP A 105 -10.82 -3.33 3.51
CA TRP A 105 -10.97 -4.29 4.59
C TRP A 105 -12.25 -5.10 4.38
N ASN A 106 -12.27 -6.33 4.88
CA ASN A 106 -13.49 -7.13 4.91
C ASN A 106 -13.48 -7.98 6.18
N TRP A 107 -14.51 -7.80 7.01
CA TRP A 107 -14.66 -8.48 8.30
C TRP A 107 -16.00 -9.21 8.36
N ASP A 108 -15.95 -10.54 8.39
CA ASP A 108 -17.17 -11.36 8.45
C ASP A 108 -17.60 -11.72 9.89
N GLY A 109 -16.93 -11.17 10.90
CA GLY A 109 -17.13 -11.53 12.31
C GLY A 109 -16.28 -12.72 12.79
N SER A 110 -15.54 -13.37 11.89
CA SER A 110 -14.67 -14.51 12.22
C SER A 110 -13.27 -14.38 11.62
N LYS A 111 -13.17 -13.79 10.44
CA LYS A 111 -11.95 -13.65 9.65
C LYS A 111 -11.89 -12.24 9.08
N LEU A 112 -10.73 -11.61 9.29
CA LEU A 112 -10.38 -10.36 8.64
C LEU A 112 -9.65 -10.69 7.35
N THR A 113 -10.13 -10.18 6.23
CA THR A 113 -9.54 -10.34 4.90
C THR A 113 -9.30 -8.98 4.27
N LEU A 114 -8.55 -8.98 3.16
CA LEU A 114 -8.35 -7.80 2.33
C LEU A 114 -8.75 -8.15 0.90
N ASP A 115 -9.47 -7.24 0.27
CA ASP A 115 -9.84 -7.33 -1.14
C ASP A 115 -9.12 -6.23 -1.92
N TYR A 116 -8.56 -6.57 -3.08
CA TYR A 116 -7.94 -5.60 -3.98
C TYR A 116 -8.91 -5.23 -5.11
N GLN A 117 -9.31 -3.97 -5.15
CA GLN A 117 -10.23 -3.33 -6.10
C GLN A 117 -9.48 -2.28 -6.93
N GLY A 118 -8.27 -2.60 -7.39
CA GLY A 118 -7.49 -1.73 -8.28
C GLY A 118 -8.10 -1.58 -9.68
N THR A 119 -7.64 -0.58 -10.43
CA THR A 119 -8.11 -0.32 -11.81
C THR A 119 -7.56 -1.28 -12.86
N ASP A 120 -6.54 -2.08 -12.51
CA ASP A 120 -5.94 -3.07 -13.41
C ASP A 120 -6.53 -4.45 -13.15
N ALA A 121 -7.33 -4.94 -14.11
CA ALA A 121 -8.03 -6.21 -14.00
C ALA A 121 -7.10 -7.43 -13.94
N THR A 122 -5.89 -7.34 -14.50
CA THR A 122 -4.89 -8.42 -14.42
C THR A 122 -4.35 -8.55 -13.01
N VAL A 123 -4.03 -7.41 -12.39
CA VAL A 123 -3.57 -7.33 -11.00
C VAL A 123 -4.66 -7.75 -10.03
N VAL A 124 -5.93 -7.42 -10.28
CA VAL A 124 -7.06 -7.88 -9.47
C VAL A 124 -7.23 -9.40 -9.52
N ALA A 125 -7.04 -10.02 -10.69
CA ALA A 125 -7.12 -11.48 -10.83
C ALA A 125 -5.98 -12.21 -10.09
N ASP A 126 -4.78 -11.62 -10.07
CA ASP A 126 -3.60 -12.17 -9.40
C ASP A 126 -3.45 -11.68 -7.95
N ALA A 127 -4.35 -10.81 -7.48
CA ALA A 127 -4.29 -10.26 -6.14
C ALA A 127 -4.44 -11.38 -5.10
N PRO A 128 -3.57 -11.46 -4.08
CA PRO A 128 -3.69 -12.51 -3.10
C PRO A 128 -4.98 -12.33 -2.28
N THR A 129 -5.81 -13.36 -2.26
CA THR A 129 -6.97 -13.43 -1.35
C THR A 129 -6.49 -13.98 -0.01
N TRP A 130 -6.48 -13.15 1.03
CA TRP A 130 -5.98 -13.54 2.36
C TRP A 130 -7.07 -13.88 3.35
#